data_AF-A0A3D9MZX3-F1
#
_entry.id   AF-A0A3D9MZX3-F1
#
_cell.length_a   1.000
_cell.length_b   1.000
_cell.length_c   1.000
_cell.angle_alpha   90.00
_cell.angle_beta   90.00
_cell.angle_gamma   90.00
#
_symmetry.space_group_name_H-M   'P 1'
#
loop_
_entity.id
_entity.type
_entity.pdbx_description
1 polymer ?
#
loop_
_entity_poly.entity_id
_entity_poly.type
_entity_poly.pdbx_seq_one_letter_code
_entity_poly.pdbx_strand_id
1 'polypeptide(L)' 'MCSFNACKQNKACRDLYERIVAKGKRKELALIAVCNKLLKQAFALAKSGLIYDGNYKSTIVKN' A
#
# COMPACT_ATOMS: atom_id res chain seq x y z
N MET A 1 12.06 -3.07 -10.24
CA MET A 1 10.96 -2.12 -9.96
C MET A 1 10.28 -2.50 -8.64
N CYS A 2 10.40 -1.67 -7.60
CA CYS A 2 9.97 -1.98 -6.23
C CYS A 2 8.47 -2.28 -6.10
N SER A 3 7.63 -1.62 -6.91
CA SER A 3 6.18 -1.87 -6.97
C SER A 3 5.82 -3.27 -7.46
N PHE A 4 6.56 -3.82 -8.41
CA PHE A 4 6.34 -5.19 -8.90
C PHE A 4 6.66 -6.24 -7.84
N ASN A 5 7.73 -6.05 -7.06
CA ASN A 5 8.06 -6.94 -5.96
C ASN A 5 7.04 -6.83 -4.82
N ALA A 6 6.56 -5.62 -4.52
CA ALA A 6 5.51 -5.41 -3.53
C ALA A 6 4.21 -6.12 -3.91
N CYS A 7 3.80 -6.12 -5.19
CA CYS A 7 2.65 -6.90 -5.64
C CYS A 7 2.83 -8.42 -5.49
N LYS A 8 4.06 -8.93 -5.45
CA LYS A 8 4.34 -10.38 -5.25
C LYS A 8 4.37 -10.78 -3.78
N GLN A 9 5.00 -9.96 -2.94
CA GLN A 9 5.27 -10.31 -1.54
C GLN A 9 4.22 -9.77 -0.56
N ASN A 10 3.48 -8.73 -0.92
CA ASN A 10 2.50 -8.11 -0.04
C ASN A 10 1.08 -8.28 -0.60
N LYS A 11 0.28 -9.12 0.08
CA LYS A 11 -1.12 -9.41 -0.31
C LYS A 11 -1.94 -8.13 -0.45
N ALA A 12 -1.81 -7.17 0.46
CA ALA A 12 -2.56 -5.92 0.39
C ALA A 12 -2.16 -5.02 -0.79
N CYS A 13 -0.91 -5.11 -1.26
CA CYS A 13 -0.47 -4.43 -2.49
C CYS A 13 -1.00 -5.13 -3.75
N ARG A 14 -1.01 -6.47 -3.74
CA ARG A 14 -1.59 -7.29 -4.81
C ARG A 14 -3.09 -7.02 -4.97
N ASP A 15 -3.84 -7.08 -3.88
CA ASP A 15 -5.29 -6.86 -3.88
C ASP A 15 -5.62 -5.43 -4.36
N LEU A 16 -4.79 -4.43 -4.00
CA LEU A 16 -4.94 -3.06 -4.49
C LEU A 16 -4.75 -2.98 -6.01
N TYR A 17 -3.68 -3.59 -6.53
CA TYR A 17 -3.37 -3.62 -7.95
C TYR A 17 -4.47 -4.33 -8.74
N GLU A 18 -4.85 -5.55 -8.33
CA GLU A 18 -5.89 -6.35 -8.98
C GLU A 18 -7.23 -5.62 -9.00
N ARG A 19 -7.61 -4.97 -7.89
CA ARG A 19 -8.85 -4.17 -7.82
C ARG A 19 -8.86 -3.00 -8.81
N ILE A 20 -7.73 -2.33 -9.02
CA ILE A 20 -7.63 -1.20 -9.96
C ILE A 20 -7.70 -1.71 -11.41
N VAL A 21 -7.00 -2.81 -11.70
CA VAL A 21 -7.01 -3.45 -13.03
C VAL A 21 -8.39 -4.03 -13.35
N ALA A 22 -9.07 -4.65 -12.40
CA ALA A 22 -10.44 -5.17 -12.56
C ALA A 22 -11.46 -4.07 -12.91
N LYS A 23 -11.17 -2.81 -12.56
CA LYS A 23 -11.96 -1.64 -12.96
C LYS A 23 -11.62 -1.13 -14.37
N GLY A 24 -10.84 -1.87 -15.16
CA GLY A 24 -10.43 -1.49 -16.52
C GLY A 24 -9.39 -0.38 -16.60
N LYS A 25 -8.71 -0.03 -15.49
CA LYS A 25 -7.66 1.00 -15.49
C LYS A 25 -6.32 0.44 -15.98
N ARG A 26 -5.47 1.32 -16.53
CA ARG A 26 -4.13 0.94 -17.02
C ARG A 26 -3.26 0.39 -15.88
N LYS A 27 -2.44 -0.62 -16.21
CA LYS A 27 -1.54 -1.29 -15.25
C LYS A 27 -0.52 -0.35 -14.62
N GLU A 28 -0.02 0.63 -15.36
CA GLU A 28 0.91 1.63 -14.84
C GLU A 28 0.30 2.50 -13.73
N LEU A 29 -0.96 2.93 -13.91
CA LEU A 29 -1.69 3.66 -12.87
C LEU A 29 -1.85 2.81 -11.60
N ALA A 30 -2.12 1.52 -11.78
CA ALA A 30 -2.23 0.59 -10.65
C ALA A 30 -0.88 0.43 -9.91
N LEU A 31 0.25 0.39 -10.62
CA LEU A 31 1.58 0.36 -10.02
C LEU A 31 1.90 1.67 -9.27
N ILE A 32 1.53 2.83 -9.81
CA ILE A 32 1.70 4.13 -9.13
C ILE A 32 0.88 4.15 -7.84
N ALA A 33 -0.33 3.60 -7.84
CA ALA A 33 -1.15 3.50 -6.63
C ALA A 33 -0.50 2.61 -5.57
N VAL A 34 0.13 1.50 -5.96
CA VAL A 34 0.91 0.64 -5.06
C VAL A 34 2.13 1.40 -4.50
N CYS A 35 2.89 2.13 -5.33
CA CYS A 35 3.98 2.98 -4.86
C CYS A 35 3.51 4.00 -3.81
N ASN A 36 2.40 4.69 -4.08
CA ASN A 36 1.85 5.69 -3.16
C ASN A 36 1.44 5.09 -1.81
N LYS A 37 0.91 3.86 -1.81
CA LYS A 37 0.61 3.12 -0.57
C LYS A 37 1.88 2.91 0.27
N LEU A 38 2.96 2.42 -0.34
CA LEU A 38 4.22 2.16 0.35
C LEU A 38 4.86 3.44 0.91
N LEU A 39 4.85 4.52 0.12
CA LEU A 39 5.36 5.83 0.57
C LEU A 39 4.60 6.32 1.80
N LYS A 40 3.26 6.26 1.78
CA LYS A 40 2.45 6.65 2.94
C LYS A 40 2.73 5.79 4.18
N GLN A 41 2.98 4.50 4.01
CA GLN A 41 3.38 3.62 5.10
C GLN A 41 4.74 4.02 5.68
N ALA A 42 5.74 4.29 4.82
CA ALA A 42 7.06 4.73 5.25
C ALA A 42 7.00 6.07 6.01
N PHE A 43 6.25 7.05 5.50
CA PHE A 43 6.04 8.33 6.20
C PHE A 43 5.30 8.18 7.52
N ALA A 44 4.31 7.28 7.61
CA ALA A 44 3.60 7.03 8.85
C ALA A 44 4.51 6.43 9.93
N LEU A 45 5.37 5.47 9.57
CA LEU A 45 6.35 4.89 10.50
C LEU A 45 7.35 5.95 10.97
N ALA A 46 7.92 6.71 10.02
CA ALA A 46 8.89 7.76 10.33
C ALA A 46 8.33 8.83 11.28
N LYS A 47 7.03 9.14 11.20
CA LYS A 47 6.38 10.14 12.06
C LYS A 47 5.87 9.59 13.39
N SER A 48 5.42 8.34 13.42
CA SER A 48 4.78 7.78 14.62
C SER A 48 5.78 7.22 15.64
N GLY A 49 7.02 6.92 15.23
CA GLY A 49 8.00 6.26 16.08
C GLY A 49 7.63 4.80 16.41
N LEU A 50 6.58 4.26 15.78
CA LEU A 50 6.15 2.89 15.97
C LEU A 50 7.00 1.93 15.15
N ILE A 51 7.25 0.74 15.70
CA ILE A 51 7.87 -0.36 14.96
C ILE A 51 6.88 -0.87 13.91
N TYR A 52 7.40 -1.25 12.74
CA TYR A 52 6.59 -1.83 11.68
C TYR A 52 5.85 -3.09 12.17
N ASP A 53 4.53 -3.10 12.02
CA ASP A 53 3.67 -4.25 12.22
C ASP A 53 2.83 -4.48 10.95
N GLY A 54 3.00 -5.66 10.34
CA GLY A 54 2.28 -6.05 9.13
C GLY A 54 0.78 -6.27 9.34
N ASN A 55 0.34 -6.46 10.58
CA ASN A 55 -1.06 -6.61 10.96
C ASN A 55 -1.62 -5.33 11.62
N TYR A 56 -0.86 -4.24 11.62
CA TYR A 56 -1.27 -2.98 12.22
C TYR A 56 -2.59 -2.48 11.63
N LYS A 57 -3.57 -2.24 12.50
CA LYS A 57 -4.85 -1.62 12.16
C LYS A 57 -4.91 -0.27 12.85
N SER A 58 -4.98 0.80 12.07
CA SER A 58 -5.18 2.14 12.62
C SER A 58 -6.51 2.20 13.38
N THR A 59 -6.47 2.61 14.63
CA THR A 59 -7.69 2.99 15.36
C THR A 59 -8.23 4.28 14.76
N ILE A 60 -9.52 4.30 14.41
CA ILE A 60 -10.19 5.54 14.03
C ILE A 60 -10.26 6.39 15.30
N VAL A 61 -9.53 7.50 15.32
CA VAL A 61 -9.72 8.53 16.35
C VAL A 61 -11.12 9.10 16.13
N LYS A 62 -12.04 8.78 17.06
CA LYS A 62 -13.33 9.48 17.13
C LYS A 62 -13.04 10.86 17.70
N ASN A 63 -13.11 11.89 16.86
CA ASN A 63 -13.18 13.28 17.31
C ASN A 63 -14.53 13.56 17.95
#